data_AF-A0A1B6E1B2-F1
#
_entry.id   AF-A0A1B6E1B2-F1
#
_cell.length_a   1.000
_cell.length_b   1.000
_cell.length_c   1.000
_cell.angle_alpha   90.00
_cell.angle_beta   90.00
_cell.angle_gamma   90.00
#
_symmetry.space_group_name_H-M   'P 1'
#
loop_
_entity.id
_entity.type
_entity.pdbx_description
1 polymer ?
#
loop_
_entity_poly.entity_id
_entity_poly.type
_entity_poly.pdbx_seq_one_letter_code
_entity_poly.pdbx_strand_id
1 'polypeptide(L)'
;LDPLLGRNLIKKGRAIKMGDKEVEYNPNFRLILHTKLANPHYKPEMQAQTTLINFTVTRDGLEDQLLAEVVKAERPDLEELKADLTKQQNDFKIMLKTLEDDLLSRLSSAGGNILSDTALVENLETTKRTAAEIEQKVAEAKITSAKIDTAREHYRPAAARASLLYFILNDLNTINPIYQFSLKAFSVVFQNAIEKADAAEEVQARVFNLIDCITYSVFMYTTRGLFECDKLIFTSQMAFQILLMNEEILPLELDFLLRFPITPHVSSPVDFLSNSSWGGIRSLSSKDEFRNLDRDIESSSKRWKTFVESECPEKEKFPQEWKNKSAIQRLCMLRALRPDRMTYAVAAFIEEKLGSKYVEGR
;
A
#
# COMPACT_ATOMS: atom_id res chain seq x y z
N LEU A 1 22.45 -2.62 30.28
CA LEU A 1 21.05 -2.11 30.31
C LEU A 1 20.12 -3.08 31.02
N ASP A 2 20.46 -4.36 31.02
CA ASP A 2 19.66 -5.48 31.53
C ASP A 2 19.03 -5.27 32.92
N PRO A 3 19.74 -4.72 33.94
CA PRO A 3 19.12 -4.46 35.24
C PRO A 3 17.95 -3.48 35.17
N LEU A 4 17.99 -2.54 34.22
CA LEU A 4 16.94 -1.55 34.01
C LEU A 4 15.82 -2.08 33.12
N LEU A 5 16.14 -2.91 32.10
CA LEU A 5 15.15 -3.55 31.24
C LEU A 5 14.31 -4.58 32.01
N GLY A 6 14.97 -5.43 32.81
CA GLY A 6 14.31 -6.40 33.68
C GLY A 6 13.68 -5.80 34.94
N ARG A 7 13.84 -4.49 35.18
CA ARG A 7 13.42 -3.81 36.42
C ARG A 7 13.91 -4.53 37.68
N ASN A 8 15.20 -4.85 37.72
CA ASN A 8 15.85 -5.54 38.84
C ASN A 8 16.04 -4.56 40.02
N LEU A 9 14.96 -4.28 40.74
CA LEU A 9 14.96 -3.34 41.86
C LEU A 9 15.61 -3.96 43.11
N ILE A 10 16.44 -3.16 43.79
CA ILE A 10 17.05 -3.45 45.08
C ILE A 10 16.46 -2.53 46.17
N LYS A 11 16.81 -2.75 47.44
CA LYS A 11 16.36 -1.95 48.60
C LYS A 11 14.83 -1.78 48.67
N LYS A 12 14.09 -2.88 48.61
CA LYS A 12 12.61 -2.91 48.64
C LYS A 12 11.98 -2.00 47.57
N GLY A 13 12.55 -1.99 46.36
CA GLY A 13 11.98 -1.24 45.23
C GLY A 13 12.51 0.18 45.05
N ARG A 14 13.42 0.66 45.91
CA ARG A 14 13.84 2.07 45.93
C ARG A 14 15.06 2.39 45.07
N ALA A 15 15.83 1.39 44.65
CA ALA A 15 17.04 1.64 43.87
C ALA A 15 17.23 0.55 42.80
N ILE A 16 18.00 0.88 41.76
CA ILE A 16 18.51 -0.06 40.76
C ILE A 16 20.03 -0.03 40.80
N LYS A 17 20.66 -1.20 40.71
CA LYS A 17 22.11 -1.30 40.55
C LYS A 17 22.47 -1.23 39.07
N MET A 18 23.23 -0.21 38.68
CA MET A 18 23.81 -0.06 37.35
C MET A 18 25.32 -0.17 37.43
N GLY A 19 25.87 -1.31 36.99
CA GLY A 19 27.29 -1.61 37.18
C GLY A 19 27.64 -1.60 38.66
N ASP A 20 28.58 -0.74 39.06
CA ASP A 20 29.01 -0.60 40.46
C ASP A 20 28.25 0.47 41.24
N LYS A 21 27.35 1.23 40.58
CA LYS A 21 26.60 2.32 41.22
C LYS A 21 25.18 1.89 41.57
N GLU A 22 24.74 2.26 42.77
CA GLU A 22 23.34 2.22 43.15
C GLU A 22 22.69 3.56 42.83
N VAL A 23 21.61 3.53 42.06
CA VAL A 23 20.87 4.71 41.62
C VAL A 23 19.45 4.61 42.17
N GLU A 24 18.92 5.69 42.72
CA GLU A 24 17.55 5.74 43.22
C GLU A 24 16.54 5.58 42.06
N TYR A 25 15.53 4.74 42.26
CA TYR A 25 14.54 4.42 41.25
C TYR A 25 13.31 5.30 41.40
N ASN A 26 13.03 6.11 40.38
CA ASN A 26 11.80 6.90 40.30
C ASN A 26 10.67 6.06 39.63
N PRO A 27 9.54 5.80 40.30
CA PRO A 27 8.40 5.07 39.73
C PRO A 27 7.81 5.68 38.46
N ASN A 28 8.00 6.98 38.25
CA ASN A 28 7.52 7.71 37.07
C ASN A 28 8.50 7.68 35.89
N PHE A 29 9.71 7.15 36.08
CA PHE A 29 10.67 6.99 34.99
C PHE A 29 10.13 6.02 33.92
N ARG A 30 10.34 6.36 32.65
CA ARG A 30 10.00 5.53 31.50
C ARG A 30 11.19 5.53 30.55
N LEU A 31 11.58 4.34 30.08
CA LEU A 31 12.57 4.18 29.03
C LEU A 31 11.85 3.77 27.74
N ILE A 32 12.10 4.52 26.67
CA ILE A 32 11.64 4.20 25.32
C ILE A 32 12.88 4.02 24.46
N LEU A 33 13.01 2.84 23.85
CA LEU A 33 14.09 2.52 22.92
C LEU A 33 13.52 2.56 21.49
N HIS A 34 14.23 3.24 20.60
CA HIS A 34 13.87 3.35 19.19
C HIS A 34 15.01 2.89 18.30
N THR A 35 14.68 2.30 17.15
CA THR A 35 15.65 1.90 16.13
C THR A 35 15.10 2.22 14.75
N LYS A 36 16.00 2.57 13.82
CA LYS A 36 15.69 2.79 12.40
C LYS A 36 15.88 1.51 11.57
N LEU A 37 16.40 0.44 12.16
CA LEU A 37 16.55 -0.83 11.47
C LEU A 37 15.16 -1.40 11.18
N ALA A 38 14.93 -1.81 9.93
CA ALA A 38 13.62 -2.33 9.50
C ALA A 38 13.30 -3.70 10.14
N ASN A 39 14.31 -4.57 10.26
CA ASN A 39 14.13 -5.90 10.85
C ASN A 39 15.26 -6.24 11.85
N PRO A 40 15.29 -5.58 13.02
CA PRO A 40 16.28 -5.83 14.06
C PRO A 40 16.03 -7.20 14.71
N HIS A 41 17.09 -7.97 14.93
CA HIS A 41 17.01 -9.22 15.64
C HIS A 41 17.17 -8.99 17.15
N TYR A 42 16.19 -9.43 17.94
CA TYR A 42 16.22 -9.33 19.40
C TYR A 42 16.31 -10.73 20.02
N LYS A 43 17.16 -10.88 21.04
CA LYS A 43 17.22 -12.12 21.82
C LYS A 43 15.91 -12.34 22.59
N PRO A 44 15.49 -13.59 22.85
CA PRO A 44 14.28 -13.89 23.60
C PRO A 44 14.22 -13.20 24.97
N GLU A 45 15.34 -13.05 25.68
CA GLU A 45 15.35 -12.39 26.99
C GLU A 45 14.93 -10.92 26.91
N MET A 46 15.34 -10.22 25.85
CA MET A 46 14.95 -8.82 25.61
C MET A 46 13.46 -8.71 25.29
N GLN A 47 12.93 -9.63 24.49
CA GLN A 47 11.50 -9.67 24.14
C GLN A 47 10.62 -10.03 25.34
N ALA A 48 11.14 -10.81 26.29
CA ALA A 48 10.44 -11.10 27.54
C ALA A 48 10.42 -9.90 28.51
N GLN A 49 11.48 -9.10 28.52
CA GLN A 49 11.63 -7.96 29.43
C GLN A 49 11.05 -6.65 28.88
N THR A 50 10.88 -6.54 27.57
CA THR A 50 10.42 -5.31 26.91
C THR A 50 9.27 -5.59 25.95
N THR A 51 8.34 -4.65 25.84
CA THR A 51 7.29 -4.70 24.83
C THR A 51 7.82 -4.14 23.52
N LEU A 52 7.87 -4.96 22.47
CA LEU A 52 8.22 -4.51 21.13
C LEU A 52 7.00 -3.88 20.45
N ILE A 53 7.16 -2.67 19.93
CA ILE A 53 6.13 -1.97 19.14
C ILE A 53 6.64 -1.85 17.70
N ASN A 54 5.85 -2.35 16.75
CA ASN A 54 6.18 -2.22 15.33
C ASN A 54 5.63 -0.90 14.78
N PHE A 55 6.53 0.01 14.42
CA PHE A 55 6.23 1.29 13.77
C PHE A 55 6.43 1.25 12.24
N THR A 56 6.61 0.07 11.66
CA THR A 56 6.74 -0.08 10.21
C THR A 56 5.43 0.33 9.55
N VAL A 57 5.51 1.29 8.64
CA VAL A 57 4.38 1.72 7.83
C VAL A 57 3.98 0.56 6.91
N THR A 58 2.73 0.11 7.00
CA THR A 58 2.16 -0.91 6.13
C THR A 58 1.43 -0.25 4.96
N ARG A 59 1.22 -1.01 3.87
CA ARG A 59 0.44 -0.53 2.70
C ARG A 59 -0.96 -0.08 3.10
N ASP A 60 -1.66 -0.93 3.83
CA ASP A 60 -3.04 -0.67 4.28
C ASP A 60 -3.08 0.50 5.27
N GLY A 61 -2.14 0.57 6.22
CA GLY A 61 -2.10 1.65 7.20
C GLY A 61 -1.80 3.01 6.58
N LEU A 62 -0.91 3.05 5.58
CA LEU A 62 -0.65 4.28 4.83
C LEU A 62 -1.83 4.63 3.92
N GLU A 63 -2.45 3.65 3.28
CA GLU A 63 -3.63 3.88 2.45
C GLU A 63 -4.76 4.54 3.27
N ASP A 64 -5.06 4.03 4.47
CA ASP A 64 -6.08 4.63 5.34
C ASP A 64 -5.71 6.06 5.79
N GLN A 65 -4.42 6.32 6.04
CA GLN A 65 -3.94 7.67 6.35
C GLN A 65 -4.13 8.61 5.15
N LEU A 66 -3.72 8.18 3.95
CA LEU A 66 -3.84 8.99 2.74
C LEU A 66 -5.31 9.18 2.35
N LEU A 67 -6.18 8.20 2.62
CA LEU A 67 -7.63 8.33 2.44
C LEU A 67 -8.21 9.44 3.30
N ALA A 68 -7.80 9.51 4.58
CA ALA A 68 -8.21 10.61 5.44
C ALA A 68 -7.73 11.97 4.91
N GLU A 69 -6.52 12.05 4.35
CA GLU A 69 -6.01 13.27 3.72
C GLU A 69 -6.80 13.66 2.46
N VAL A 70 -7.12 12.72 1.56
CA VAL A 70 -7.97 13.01 0.37
C VAL A 70 -9.35 13.47 0.79
N VAL A 71 -10.01 12.74 1.69
CA VAL A 71 -11.37 13.08 2.16
C VAL A 71 -11.36 14.45 2.83
N LYS A 72 -10.36 14.75 3.65
CA LYS A 72 -10.24 16.06 4.30
C LYS A 72 -10.12 17.21 3.29
N ALA A 73 -9.46 16.99 2.17
CA ALA A 73 -9.32 17.99 1.11
C ALA A 73 -10.60 18.12 0.26
N GLU A 74 -11.22 17.00 -0.14
CA GLU A 74 -12.35 16.98 -1.07
C GLU A 74 -13.71 17.21 -0.37
N ARG A 75 -13.87 16.65 0.84
CA ARG A 75 -15.11 16.64 1.63
C ARG A 75 -14.82 16.91 3.10
N PRO A 76 -14.35 18.13 3.45
CA PRO A 76 -14.05 18.50 4.82
C PRO A 76 -15.29 18.37 5.73
N ASP A 77 -16.48 18.55 5.18
CA ASP A 77 -17.76 18.36 5.86
C ASP A 77 -17.95 16.92 6.37
N LEU A 78 -17.57 15.91 5.59
CA LEU A 78 -17.66 14.52 6.00
C LEU A 78 -16.63 14.17 7.09
N GLU A 79 -15.45 14.76 7.02
CA GLU A 79 -14.38 14.51 7.99
C GLU A 79 -14.69 15.19 9.34
N GLU A 80 -15.24 16.40 9.33
CA GLU A 80 -15.73 17.08 10.53
C GLU A 80 -16.89 16.31 11.17
N LEU A 81 -17.88 15.90 10.37
CA LEU A 81 -19.00 15.08 10.85
C LEU A 81 -18.53 13.75 11.46
N LYS A 82 -17.52 13.10 10.87
CA LYS A 82 -16.92 11.87 11.41
C LYS A 82 -16.24 12.12 12.75
N ALA A 83 -15.48 13.21 12.86
CA ALA A 83 -14.79 13.58 14.09
C ALA A 83 -15.79 13.85 15.23
N ASP A 84 -16.85 14.61 14.95
CA ASP A 84 -17.92 14.92 15.89
C ASP A 84 -18.67 13.65 16.34
N LEU A 85 -19.02 12.78 15.39
CA LEU A 85 -19.72 11.54 15.67
C LEU A 85 -18.85 10.60 16.54
N THR A 86 -17.54 10.54 16.27
CA THR A 86 -16.60 9.75 17.07
C THR A 86 -16.51 10.28 18.51
N LYS A 87 -16.47 11.61 18.67
CA LYS A 87 -16.49 12.25 19.98
C LYS A 87 -17.79 11.94 20.73
N GLN A 88 -18.94 12.12 20.09
CA GLN A 88 -20.25 11.80 20.67
C GLN A 88 -20.36 10.33 21.09
N GLN A 89 -19.88 9.39 20.27
CA GLN A 89 -19.86 7.96 20.63
C GLN A 89 -18.99 7.68 21.86
N ASN A 90 -17.85 8.34 21.99
CA ASN A 90 -17.01 8.22 23.18
C ASN A 90 -17.70 8.81 24.42
N ASP A 91 -18.32 9.98 24.28
CA ASP A 91 -19.06 10.63 25.36
C ASP A 91 -20.25 9.75 25.82
N PHE A 92 -20.98 9.13 24.88
CA PHE A 92 -22.04 8.18 25.21
C PHE A 92 -21.53 6.93 25.95
N LYS A 93 -20.39 6.37 25.54
CA LYS A 93 -19.76 5.24 26.24
C LYS A 93 -19.35 5.62 27.67
N ILE A 94 -18.81 6.83 27.86
CA ILE A 94 -18.44 7.34 29.18
C ILE A 94 -19.71 7.50 30.02
N MET A 95 -20.77 8.12 29.49
CA MET A 95 -22.02 8.29 30.22
C MET A 95 -22.67 6.96 30.60
N LEU A 96 -22.73 5.97 29.70
CA LEU A 96 -23.25 4.63 30.01
C LEU A 96 -22.48 3.99 31.16
N LYS A 97 -21.14 4.06 31.13
CA LYS A 97 -20.30 3.54 32.20
C LYS A 97 -20.55 4.26 33.52
N THR A 98 -20.67 5.59 33.51
CA THR A 98 -20.97 6.37 34.72
C THR A 98 -22.34 6.02 35.30
N LEU A 99 -23.36 5.82 34.45
CA LEU A 99 -24.68 5.38 34.89
C LEU A 99 -24.63 3.96 35.48
N GLU A 100 -23.85 3.06 34.90
CA GLU A 100 -23.63 1.70 35.42
C GLU A 100 -22.91 1.73 36.77
N ASP A 101 -21.84 2.51 36.90
CA ASP A 101 -21.07 2.68 38.14
C ASP A 101 -21.93 3.31 39.26
N ASP A 102 -22.76 4.32 38.95
CA ASP A 102 -23.69 4.93 39.91
C ASP A 102 -24.77 3.93 40.35
N LEU A 103 -25.30 3.15 39.42
CA LEU A 103 -26.30 2.12 39.72
C LEU A 103 -25.73 1.02 40.63
N LEU A 104 -24.51 0.55 40.37
CA LEU A 104 -23.79 -0.40 41.22
C LEU A 104 -23.48 0.17 42.61
N SER A 105 -23.00 1.41 42.66
CA SER A 105 -22.72 2.12 43.92
C SER A 105 -23.97 2.19 44.79
N ARG A 106 -25.11 2.59 44.21
CA ARG A 106 -26.39 2.69 44.91
C ARG A 106 -26.95 1.34 45.36
N LEU A 107 -26.85 0.30 44.53
CA LEU A 107 -27.22 -1.07 44.93
C LEU A 107 -26.35 -1.58 46.08
N SER A 108 -25.05 -1.26 46.09
CA SER A 108 -24.13 -1.67 47.16
C SER A 108 -24.36 -0.95 48.48
N SER A 109 -24.85 0.29 48.42
CA SER A 109 -25.15 1.13 49.59
C SER A 109 -26.57 0.97 50.10
N ALA A 110 -27.48 0.37 49.29
CA ALA A 110 -28.79 -0.03 49.74
C ALA A 110 -28.69 -1.19 50.75
N GLY A 111 -29.16 -0.96 51.98
CA GLY A 111 -29.19 -1.97 53.04
C GLY A 111 -30.16 -3.14 52.76
N GLY A 112 -30.42 -3.98 53.77
CA GLY A 112 -31.18 -5.23 53.60
C GLY A 112 -32.65 -5.12 53.16
N ASN A 113 -33.21 -3.92 52.98
CA ASN A 113 -34.60 -3.72 52.54
C ASN A 113 -34.72 -2.74 51.35
N ILE A 114 -34.16 -3.13 50.21
CA ILE A 114 -34.18 -2.40 48.92
C ILE A 114 -35.60 -1.99 48.48
N LEU A 115 -36.62 -2.78 48.82
CA LEU A 115 -38.01 -2.54 48.43
C LEU A 115 -38.68 -1.40 49.20
N SER A 116 -38.08 -0.93 50.29
CA SER A 116 -38.64 0.15 51.13
C SER A 116 -38.16 1.55 50.75
N ASP A 117 -37.13 1.66 49.91
CA ASP A 117 -36.57 2.93 49.46
C ASP A 117 -37.18 3.33 48.11
N THR A 118 -38.31 4.02 48.15
CA THR A 118 -39.03 4.47 46.95
C THR A 118 -38.19 5.44 46.10
N ALA A 119 -37.30 6.22 46.72
CA ALA A 119 -36.41 7.13 46.02
C ALA A 119 -35.32 6.36 45.25
N LEU A 120 -34.83 5.25 45.80
CA LEU A 120 -33.91 4.35 45.09
C LEU A 120 -34.58 3.74 43.85
N VAL A 121 -35.83 3.28 43.97
CA VAL A 121 -36.58 2.66 42.87
C VAL A 121 -36.84 3.64 41.72
N GLU A 122 -37.29 4.87 42.01
CA GLU A 122 -37.51 5.90 40.98
C GLU A 122 -36.19 6.29 40.27
N ASN A 123 -35.09 6.41 41.01
CA ASN A 123 -33.78 6.69 40.43
C ASN A 123 -33.26 5.54 39.56
N LEU A 124 -33.53 4.29 39.95
CA LEU A 124 -33.19 3.11 39.13
C LEU A 124 -33.98 3.10 37.81
N GLU A 125 -35.28 3.41 37.85
CA GLU A 125 -36.10 3.52 36.64
C GLU A 125 -35.62 4.65 35.72
N THR A 126 -35.31 5.82 36.26
CA THR A 126 -34.81 6.95 35.46
C THR A 126 -33.44 6.64 34.84
N THR A 127 -32.52 6.05 35.61
CA THR A 127 -31.19 5.62 35.11
C THR A 127 -31.33 4.58 34.00
N LYS A 128 -32.21 3.58 34.18
CA LYS A 128 -32.50 2.57 33.17
C LYS A 128 -33.07 3.17 31.89
N ARG A 129 -34.01 4.12 32.02
CA ARG A 129 -34.61 4.82 30.86
C ARG A 129 -33.56 5.62 30.10
N THR A 130 -32.75 6.43 30.80
CA THR A 130 -31.70 7.23 30.17
C THR A 130 -30.64 6.35 29.51
N ALA A 131 -30.27 5.22 30.12
CA ALA A 131 -29.36 4.25 29.50
C ALA A 131 -29.93 3.69 28.19
N ALA A 132 -31.20 3.28 28.18
CA ALA A 132 -31.87 2.79 26.97
C ALA A 132 -31.94 3.83 25.85
N GLU A 133 -32.20 5.10 26.18
CA GLU A 133 -32.19 6.21 25.21
C GLU A 133 -30.78 6.44 24.62
N ILE A 134 -29.74 6.37 25.45
CA ILE A 134 -28.35 6.50 24.99
C ILE A 134 -27.96 5.32 24.09
N GLU A 135 -28.34 4.09 24.46
CA GLU A 135 -28.09 2.90 23.62
C GLU A 135 -28.74 3.03 22.25
N GLN A 136 -29.96 3.55 22.17
CA GLN A 136 -30.62 3.83 20.89
C GLN A 136 -29.82 4.85 20.06
N LYS A 137 -29.42 5.98 20.67
CA LYS A 137 -28.60 6.99 19.98
C LYS A 137 -27.24 6.46 19.53
N VAL A 138 -26.61 5.58 20.31
CA VAL A 138 -25.37 4.90 19.94
C VAL A 138 -25.60 3.99 18.72
N ALA A 139 -26.72 3.27 18.65
CA ALA A 139 -27.07 2.46 17.50
C ALA A 139 -27.28 3.31 16.23
N GLU A 140 -28.02 4.43 16.34
CA GLU A 140 -28.21 5.38 15.24
C GLU A 140 -26.89 6.00 14.78
N ALA A 141 -26.02 6.39 15.71
CA ALA A 141 -24.69 6.92 15.42
C ALA A 141 -23.82 5.90 14.67
N LYS A 142 -23.92 4.61 14.98
CA LYS A 142 -23.20 3.56 14.22
C LYS A 142 -23.67 3.47 12.77
N ILE A 143 -24.98 3.58 12.53
CA ILE A 143 -25.54 3.56 11.17
C ILE A 143 -25.06 4.78 10.38
N THR A 144 -25.07 5.97 11.00
CA THR A 144 -24.56 7.20 10.37
C THR A 144 -23.07 7.11 10.09
N SER A 145 -22.27 6.56 11.02
CA SER A 145 -20.84 6.32 10.81
C SER A 145 -20.59 5.44 9.60
N ALA A 146 -21.34 4.34 9.46
CA ALA A 146 -21.21 3.43 8.32
C ALA A 146 -21.53 4.14 6.99
N LYS A 147 -22.54 5.02 6.96
CA LYS A 147 -22.85 5.81 5.76
C LYS A 147 -21.71 6.78 5.39
N ILE A 148 -21.12 7.43 6.38
CA ILE A 148 -19.96 8.32 6.17
C ILE A 148 -18.78 7.51 5.65
N ASP A 149 -18.52 6.34 6.24
CA ASP A 149 -17.43 5.46 5.80
C ASP A 149 -17.64 5.03 4.34
N THR A 150 -18.85 4.61 3.95
CA THR A 150 -19.16 4.31 2.54
C THR A 150 -18.92 5.52 1.61
N ALA A 151 -19.22 6.74 2.06
CA ALA A 151 -18.91 7.93 1.26
C ALA A 151 -17.40 8.15 1.10
N ARG A 152 -16.61 7.90 2.17
CA ARG A 152 -15.14 7.98 2.15
C ARG A 152 -14.54 6.95 1.20
N GLU A 153 -15.08 5.73 1.17
CA GLU A 153 -14.61 4.64 0.31
C GLU A 153 -14.58 4.98 -1.19
N HIS A 154 -15.39 5.94 -1.66
CA HIS A 154 -15.34 6.40 -3.05
C HIS A 154 -13.97 6.98 -3.43
N TYR A 155 -13.23 7.54 -2.47
CA TYR A 155 -11.89 8.10 -2.67
C TYR A 155 -10.75 7.10 -2.41
N ARG A 156 -11.06 5.88 -1.92
CA ARG A 156 -10.06 4.84 -1.66
C ARG A 156 -9.16 4.54 -2.85
N PRO A 157 -9.64 4.48 -4.12
CA PRO A 157 -8.77 4.24 -5.26
C PRO A 157 -7.62 5.26 -5.40
N ALA A 158 -7.85 6.53 -5.06
CA ALA A 158 -6.80 7.56 -5.08
C ALA A 158 -5.76 7.34 -3.96
N ALA A 159 -6.23 6.97 -2.77
CA ALA A 159 -5.37 6.65 -1.63
C ALA A 159 -4.55 5.37 -1.87
N ALA A 160 -5.16 4.32 -2.41
CA ALA A 160 -4.50 3.06 -2.76
C ALA A 160 -3.40 3.29 -3.82
N ARG A 161 -3.70 4.10 -4.84
CA ARG A 161 -2.71 4.53 -5.83
C ARG A 161 -1.54 5.25 -5.18
N ALA A 162 -1.80 6.21 -4.30
CA ALA A 162 -0.75 6.97 -3.62
C ALA A 162 0.10 6.09 -2.69
N SER A 163 -0.53 5.18 -1.93
CA SER A 163 0.16 4.20 -1.10
C SER A 163 1.09 3.34 -1.94
N LEU A 164 0.59 2.76 -3.04
CA LEU A 164 1.40 1.97 -3.98
C LEU A 164 2.64 2.75 -4.45
N LEU A 165 2.45 3.98 -4.91
CA LEU A 165 3.54 4.83 -5.39
C LEU A 165 4.58 5.13 -4.30
N TYR A 166 4.16 5.42 -3.06
CA TYR A 166 5.08 5.63 -1.96
C TYR A 166 5.97 4.41 -1.70
N PHE A 167 5.41 3.20 -1.71
CA PHE A 167 6.20 1.99 -1.50
C PHE A 167 7.17 1.73 -2.65
N ILE A 168 6.80 2.02 -3.89
CA ILE A 168 7.73 1.97 -5.02
C ILE A 168 8.90 2.93 -4.80
N LEU A 169 8.63 4.16 -4.35
CA LEU A 169 9.66 5.16 -4.04
C LEU A 169 10.57 4.68 -2.89
N ASN A 170 9.99 4.13 -1.83
CA ASN A 170 10.73 3.61 -0.69
C ASN A 170 11.68 2.47 -1.10
N ASP A 171 11.25 1.61 -2.03
CA ASP A 171 12.04 0.48 -2.50
C ASP A 171 13.17 0.89 -3.46
N LEU A 172 13.21 2.13 -3.97
CA LEU A 172 14.29 2.61 -4.84
C LEU A 172 15.66 2.63 -4.16
N ASN A 173 15.72 2.67 -2.82
CA ASN A 173 16.97 2.58 -2.08
C ASN A 173 17.72 1.27 -2.33
N THR A 174 17.01 0.22 -2.78
CA THR A 174 17.58 -1.09 -3.11
C THR A 174 18.34 -1.07 -4.44
N ILE A 175 17.99 -0.14 -5.34
CA ILE A 175 18.71 0.11 -6.59
C ILE A 175 19.95 0.94 -6.31
N ASN A 176 19.76 2.06 -5.61
CA ASN A 176 20.86 2.94 -5.20
C ASN A 176 20.58 3.51 -3.80
N PRO A 177 21.50 3.33 -2.82
CA PRO A 177 21.31 3.84 -1.45
C PRO A 177 21.08 5.36 -1.33
N ILE A 178 21.40 6.13 -2.37
CA ILE A 178 21.15 7.58 -2.45
C ILE A 178 19.65 7.89 -2.63
N TYR A 179 18.87 6.98 -3.22
CA TYR A 179 17.45 7.16 -3.47
C TYR A 179 16.65 6.97 -2.18
N GLN A 180 16.63 8.02 -1.35
CA GLN A 180 15.91 8.04 -0.08
C GLN A 180 14.76 9.04 -0.14
N PHE A 181 13.55 8.52 -0.07
CA PHE A 181 12.32 9.31 -0.04
C PHE A 181 11.67 9.15 1.32
N SER A 182 11.44 10.27 2.00
CA SER A 182 10.72 10.27 3.28
C SER A 182 9.22 10.39 3.05
N LEU A 183 8.42 9.77 3.93
CA LEU A 183 6.97 9.94 3.91
C LEU A 183 6.55 11.41 3.98
N LYS A 184 7.27 12.22 4.77
CA LYS A 184 7.01 13.66 4.87
C LYS A 184 7.16 14.38 3.53
N ALA A 185 8.20 14.07 2.75
CA ALA A 185 8.39 14.67 1.43
C ALA A 185 7.32 14.20 0.45
N PHE A 186 6.97 12.91 0.50
CA PHE A 186 5.89 12.34 -0.28
C PHE A 186 4.53 13.01 0.02
N SER A 187 4.18 13.20 1.30
CA SER A 187 2.93 13.87 1.70
C SER A 187 2.80 15.29 1.11
N VAL A 188 3.89 16.04 1.02
CA VAL A 188 3.88 17.38 0.39
C VAL A 188 3.60 17.27 -1.11
N VAL A 189 4.20 16.32 -1.82
CA VAL A 189 3.95 16.10 -3.25
C VAL A 189 2.50 15.67 -3.48
N PHE A 190 2.00 14.78 -2.63
CA PHE A 190 0.64 14.27 -2.66
C PHE A 190 -0.40 15.38 -2.44
N GLN A 191 -0.24 16.21 -1.41
CA GLN A 191 -1.15 17.34 -1.14
C GLN A 191 -1.17 18.35 -2.29
N ASN A 192 0.02 18.71 -2.80
CA ASN A 192 0.12 19.58 -3.98
C ASN A 192 -0.54 18.97 -5.23
N ALA A 193 -0.55 17.65 -5.37
CA ALA A 193 -1.20 16.97 -6.48
C ALA A 193 -2.73 17.00 -6.36
N ILE A 194 -3.27 16.83 -5.15
CA ILE A 194 -4.71 16.95 -4.88
C ILE A 194 -5.21 18.37 -5.23
N GLU A 195 -4.46 19.40 -4.78
CA GLU A 195 -4.78 20.80 -5.06
C GLU A 195 -4.73 21.15 -6.55
N LYS A 196 -3.83 20.52 -7.31
CA LYS A 196 -3.65 20.77 -8.75
C LYS A 196 -4.57 19.95 -9.65
N ALA A 197 -5.14 18.85 -9.14
CA ALA A 197 -5.99 17.99 -9.94
C ALA A 197 -7.22 18.76 -10.43
N ASP A 198 -7.65 18.49 -11.66
CA ASP A 198 -8.80 19.16 -12.26
C ASP A 198 -10.11 18.83 -11.52
N ALA A 199 -10.87 19.85 -11.18
CA ALA A 199 -12.18 19.69 -10.55
C ALA A 199 -13.16 18.98 -11.48
N ALA A 200 -14.07 18.19 -10.91
CA ALA A 200 -15.15 17.55 -11.64
C ALA A 200 -16.40 17.47 -10.75
N GLU A 201 -17.58 17.58 -11.34
CA GLU A 201 -18.85 17.51 -10.61
C GLU A 201 -19.16 16.09 -10.13
N GLU A 202 -18.83 15.09 -10.95
CA GLU A 202 -19.02 13.69 -10.62
C GLU A 202 -17.83 13.14 -9.82
N VAL A 203 -18.11 12.47 -8.70
CA VAL A 203 -17.09 11.91 -7.80
C VAL A 203 -16.17 10.94 -8.54
N GLN A 204 -16.71 10.10 -9.44
CA GLN A 204 -15.90 9.14 -10.19
C GLN A 204 -14.90 9.83 -11.11
N ALA A 205 -15.35 10.85 -11.86
CA ALA A 205 -14.48 11.66 -12.71
C ALA A 205 -13.44 12.43 -11.86
N ARG A 206 -13.85 12.96 -10.70
CA ARG A 206 -12.93 13.64 -9.78
C ARG A 206 -11.84 12.69 -9.27
N VAL A 207 -12.22 11.48 -8.86
CA VAL A 207 -11.26 10.44 -8.40
C VAL A 207 -10.30 10.05 -9.51
N PHE A 208 -10.76 9.95 -10.76
CA PHE A 208 -9.88 9.72 -11.91
C PHE A 208 -8.86 10.85 -12.09
N ASN A 209 -9.30 12.11 -12.04
CA ASN A 209 -8.40 13.27 -12.14
C ASN A 209 -7.38 13.31 -11.00
N LEU A 210 -7.80 12.97 -9.77
CA LEU A 210 -6.91 12.84 -8.62
C LEU A 210 -5.85 11.76 -8.86
N ILE A 211 -6.27 10.56 -9.29
CA ILE A 211 -5.36 9.44 -9.58
C ILE A 211 -4.33 9.83 -10.63
N ASP A 212 -4.75 10.45 -11.74
CA ASP A 212 -3.84 10.87 -12.81
C ASP A 212 -2.85 11.94 -12.34
N CYS A 213 -3.34 12.97 -11.65
CA CYS A 213 -2.50 14.06 -11.16
C CYS A 213 -1.51 13.59 -10.08
N ILE A 214 -1.95 12.74 -9.14
CA ILE A 214 -1.09 12.13 -8.12
C ILE A 214 0.00 11.29 -8.79
N THR A 215 -0.39 10.42 -9.73
CA THR A 215 0.56 9.51 -10.42
C THR A 215 1.61 10.33 -11.17
N TYR A 216 1.19 11.32 -11.94
CA TYR A 216 2.11 12.15 -12.71
C TYR A 216 2.98 13.06 -11.85
N SER A 217 2.43 13.63 -10.77
CA SER A 217 3.18 14.48 -9.84
C SER A 217 4.27 13.71 -9.12
N VAL A 218 3.97 12.48 -8.66
CA VAL A 218 4.96 11.60 -8.02
C VAL A 218 6.01 11.14 -9.03
N PHE A 219 5.61 10.79 -10.24
CA PHE A 219 6.54 10.47 -11.33
C PHE A 219 7.53 11.61 -11.58
N MET A 220 7.03 12.83 -11.79
CA MET A 220 7.87 14.02 -12.05
C MET A 220 8.77 14.38 -10.89
N TYR A 221 8.27 14.26 -9.65
CA TYR A 221 9.08 14.49 -8.46
C TYR A 221 10.22 13.48 -8.34
N THR A 222 9.93 12.21 -8.62
CA THR A 222 10.90 11.11 -8.46
C THR A 222 11.96 11.17 -9.56
N THR A 223 11.57 11.27 -10.84
CA THR A 223 12.52 11.26 -11.96
C THR A 223 13.51 12.41 -11.95
N ARG A 224 13.16 13.56 -11.35
CA ARG A 224 14.09 14.68 -11.12
C ARG A 224 15.25 14.32 -10.17
N GLY A 225 15.05 13.36 -9.27
CA GLY A 225 16.05 12.90 -8.31
C GLY A 225 16.82 11.65 -8.74
N LEU A 226 16.47 11.03 -9.87
CA LEU A 226 17.11 9.79 -10.34
C LEU A 226 18.17 10.06 -11.40
N PHE A 227 19.19 9.21 -11.45
CA PHE A 227 20.10 9.14 -12.60
C PHE A 227 19.37 8.64 -13.84
N GLU A 228 19.84 9.07 -15.02
CA GLU A 228 19.22 8.74 -16.31
C GLU A 228 19.10 7.22 -16.53
N CYS A 229 20.11 6.45 -16.12
CA CYS A 229 20.13 5.00 -16.24
C CYS A 229 19.01 4.30 -15.45
N ASP A 230 18.54 4.92 -14.36
CA ASP A 230 17.58 4.30 -13.42
C ASP A 230 16.15 4.77 -13.68
N LYS A 231 15.95 5.85 -14.43
CA LYS A 231 14.62 6.39 -14.74
C LYS A 231 13.73 5.35 -15.41
N LEU A 232 14.23 4.63 -16.42
CA LEU A 232 13.43 3.60 -17.07
C LEU A 232 13.05 2.49 -16.11
N ILE A 233 13.96 2.06 -15.23
CA ILE A 233 13.71 0.99 -14.27
C ILE A 233 12.55 1.41 -13.35
N PHE A 234 12.62 2.63 -12.81
CA PHE A 234 11.55 3.20 -11.99
C PHE A 234 10.22 3.30 -12.75
N THR A 235 10.20 3.90 -13.94
CA THR A 235 8.95 4.06 -14.71
C THR A 235 8.35 2.72 -15.10
N SER A 236 9.19 1.73 -15.42
CA SER A 236 8.75 0.36 -15.73
C SER A 236 8.11 -0.30 -14.52
N GLN A 237 8.77 -0.22 -13.35
CA GLN A 237 8.24 -0.74 -12.10
C GLN A 237 6.91 -0.07 -11.73
N MET A 238 6.83 1.25 -11.87
CA MET A 238 5.60 2.01 -11.67
C MET A 238 4.47 1.52 -12.59
N ALA A 239 4.73 1.39 -13.89
CA ALA A 239 3.75 0.88 -14.85
C ALA A 239 3.28 -0.54 -14.51
N PHE A 240 4.20 -1.48 -14.25
CA PHE A 240 3.84 -2.85 -13.94
C PHE A 240 3.02 -2.96 -12.66
N GLN A 241 3.42 -2.27 -11.59
CA GLN A 241 2.69 -2.30 -10.33
C GLN A 241 1.29 -1.67 -10.45
N ILE A 242 1.17 -0.58 -11.20
CA ILE A 242 -0.12 0.07 -11.50
C ILE A 242 -1.05 -0.90 -12.25
N LEU A 243 -0.53 -1.55 -13.30
CA LEU A 243 -1.32 -2.46 -14.13
C LEU A 243 -1.70 -3.73 -13.37
N LEU A 244 -0.85 -4.22 -12.47
CA LEU A 244 -1.18 -5.32 -11.57
C LEU A 244 -2.30 -4.94 -10.60
N MET A 245 -2.23 -3.75 -10.00
CA MET A 245 -3.26 -3.26 -9.08
C MET A 245 -4.61 -3.08 -9.78
N ASN A 246 -4.59 -2.70 -11.06
CA ASN A 246 -5.78 -2.59 -11.91
C ASN A 246 -6.24 -3.94 -12.52
N GLU A 247 -5.53 -5.04 -12.25
CA GLU A 247 -5.77 -6.37 -12.84
C GLU A 247 -5.69 -6.40 -14.38
N GLU A 248 -4.97 -5.46 -14.99
CA GLU A 248 -4.78 -5.37 -16.45
C GLU A 248 -3.69 -6.31 -16.97
N ILE A 249 -2.79 -6.77 -16.10
CA ILE A 249 -1.76 -7.76 -16.41
C ILE A 249 -1.74 -8.86 -15.34
N LEU A 250 -1.37 -10.07 -15.74
CA LEU A 250 -1.30 -11.19 -14.81
C LEU A 250 0.08 -11.27 -14.13
N PRO A 251 0.15 -11.59 -12.81
CA PRO A 251 1.42 -11.78 -12.12
C PRO A 251 2.34 -12.81 -12.77
N LEU A 252 1.76 -13.88 -13.34
CA LEU A 252 2.50 -14.95 -14.03
C LEU A 252 3.14 -14.48 -15.34
N GLU A 253 2.50 -13.58 -16.08
CA GLU A 253 3.05 -13.01 -17.31
C GLU A 253 4.21 -12.07 -16.99
N LEU A 254 4.05 -11.25 -15.94
CA LEU A 254 5.13 -10.39 -15.47
C LEU A 254 6.32 -11.19 -14.92
N ASP A 255 6.08 -12.26 -14.15
CA ASP A 255 7.14 -13.12 -13.65
C ASP A 255 7.92 -13.78 -14.80
N PHE A 256 7.20 -14.26 -15.83
CA PHE A 256 7.84 -14.76 -17.05
C PHE A 256 8.70 -13.67 -17.70
N LEU A 257 8.16 -12.45 -17.87
CA LEU A 257 8.91 -11.35 -18.44
C LEU A 257 10.18 -11.11 -17.64
N LEU A 258 10.11 -10.99 -16.31
CA LEU A 258 11.25 -10.62 -15.47
C LEU A 258 12.31 -11.72 -15.36
N ARG A 259 11.91 -12.96 -15.07
CA ARG A 259 12.82 -14.10 -14.89
C ARG A 259 13.34 -14.67 -16.21
N PHE A 260 12.51 -14.60 -17.25
CA PHE A 260 12.77 -15.14 -18.58
C PHE A 260 13.32 -16.58 -18.55
N PRO A 261 12.48 -17.56 -18.15
CA PRO A 261 12.89 -18.96 -18.16
C PRO A 261 13.20 -19.44 -19.59
N ILE A 262 14.24 -20.26 -19.73
CA ILE A 262 14.73 -20.77 -21.02
C ILE A 262 14.75 -22.29 -20.94
N THR A 263 14.20 -22.97 -21.95
CA THR A 263 14.36 -24.42 -22.11
C THR A 263 15.81 -24.73 -22.54
N PRO A 264 16.59 -25.47 -21.75
CA PRO A 264 17.99 -25.74 -22.06
C PRO A 264 18.14 -26.77 -23.19
N HIS A 265 19.33 -26.81 -23.80
CA HIS A 265 19.74 -27.82 -24.79
C HIS A 265 18.88 -27.90 -26.06
N VAL A 266 18.24 -26.80 -26.46
CA VAL A 266 17.53 -26.71 -27.75
C VAL A 266 18.40 -26.06 -28.82
N SER A 267 18.29 -26.54 -30.06
CA SER A 267 18.88 -25.89 -31.23
C SER A 267 17.83 -25.05 -31.92
N SER A 268 18.18 -23.82 -32.31
CA SER A 268 17.32 -23.02 -33.17
C SER A 268 17.17 -23.71 -34.54
N PRO A 269 15.94 -23.89 -35.03
CA PRO A 269 15.68 -24.39 -36.38
C PRO A 269 15.78 -23.29 -37.45
N VAL A 270 15.94 -22.02 -37.03
CA VAL A 270 16.05 -20.84 -37.89
C VAL A 270 17.38 -20.13 -37.68
N ASP A 271 17.91 -19.51 -38.73
CA ASP A 271 19.23 -18.88 -38.75
C ASP A 271 19.29 -17.51 -38.05
N PHE A 272 18.15 -16.81 -37.94
CA PHE A 272 18.04 -15.47 -37.35
C PHE A 272 17.80 -15.45 -35.84
N LEU A 273 17.71 -16.61 -35.18
CA LEU A 273 17.56 -16.70 -33.72
C LEU A 273 18.68 -17.54 -33.10
N SER A 274 19.17 -17.10 -31.95
CA SER A 274 20.12 -17.87 -31.14
C SER A 274 19.43 -19.07 -30.47
N ASN A 275 20.21 -20.09 -30.11
CA ASN A 275 19.71 -21.23 -29.32
C ASN A 275 19.08 -20.79 -27.99
N SER A 276 19.62 -19.73 -27.37
CA SER A 276 19.08 -19.16 -26.13
C SER A 276 17.72 -18.50 -26.35
N SER A 277 17.59 -17.65 -27.38
CA SER A 277 16.33 -17.03 -27.79
C SER A 277 15.28 -18.08 -28.13
N TRP A 278 15.70 -19.15 -28.82
CA TRP A 278 14.83 -20.28 -29.15
C TRP A 278 14.35 -21.05 -27.92
N GLY A 279 15.22 -21.27 -26.93
CA GLY A 279 14.83 -21.84 -25.65
C GLY A 279 13.80 -20.98 -24.90
N GLY A 280 13.91 -19.66 -25.00
CA GLY A 280 12.90 -18.72 -24.49
C GLY A 280 11.56 -18.85 -25.23
N ILE A 281 11.58 -18.95 -26.56
CA ILE A 281 10.37 -19.19 -27.37
C ILE A 281 9.71 -20.52 -26.99
N ARG A 282 10.49 -21.61 -26.85
CA ARG A 282 9.95 -22.92 -26.44
C ARG A 282 9.34 -22.87 -25.04
N SER A 283 9.97 -22.16 -24.11
CA SER A 283 9.40 -21.95 -22.77
C SER A 283 8.14 -21.09 -22.82
N LEU A 284 8.05 -20.12 -23.74
CA LEU A 284 6.85 -19.32 -23.93
C LEU A 284 5.73 -20.17 -24.54
N SER A 285 6.04 -20.97 -25.56
CA SER A 285 5.09 -21.88 -26.25
C SER A 285 4.48 -22.96 -25.37
N SER A 286 5.04 -23.21 -24.18
CA SER A 286 4.44 -24.13 -23.21
C SER A 286 3.25 -23.51 -22.45
N LYS A 287 3.03 -22.21 -22.59
CA LYS A 287 1.87 -21.49 -22.02
C LYS A 287 0.72 -21.52 -23.03
N ASP A 288 -0.50 -21.65 -22.53
CA ASP A 288 -1.69 -21.83 -23.37
C ASP A 288 -1.91 -20.64 -24.32
N GLU A 289 -1.59 -19.43 -23.86
CA GLU A 289 -1.69 -18.21 -24.65
C GLU A 289 -0.71 -18.20 -25.83
N PHE A 290 0.41 -18.93 -25.77
CA PHE A 290 1.44 -18.91 -26.81
C PHE A 290 1.59 -20.25 -27.53
N ARG A 291 0.58 -21.10 -27.43
CA ARG A 291 0.57 -22.41 -28.06
C ARG A 291 0.85 -22.28 -29.56
N ASN A 292 1.76 -23.12 -30.07
CA ASN A 292 2.22 -23.15 -31.45
C ASN A 292 3.07 -21.96 -31.92
N LEU A 293 3.50 -21.04 -31.04
CA LEU A 293 4.40 -19.94 -31.42
C LEU A 293 5.70 -20.46 -32.08
N ASP A 294 6.32 -21.46 -31.46
CA ASP A 294 7.47 -22.16 -32.00
C ASP A 294 7.23 -22.72 -33.41
N ARG A 295 6.11 -23.44 -33.60
CA ARG A 295 5.74 -24.03 -34.90
C ARG A 295 5.45 -22.97 -35.96
N ASP A 296 4.85 -21.84 -35.60
CA ASP A 296 4.59 -20.74 -36.53
C ASP A 296 5.89 -20.04 -36.95
N ILE A 297 6.84 -19.87 -36.03
CA ILE A 297 8.17 -19.31 -36.36
C ILE A 297 8.93 -20.25 -37.32
N GLU A 298 8.87 -21.56 -37.10
CA GLU A 298 9.47 -22.56 -37.98
C GLU A 298 8.83 -22.56 -39.38
N SER A 299 7.49 -22.62 -39.45
CA SER A 299 6.76 -22.74 -40.72
C SER A 299 6.71 -21.45 -41.53
N SER A 300 6.62 -20.29 -40.87
CA SER A 300 6.54 -18.96 -41.49
C SER A 300 7.85 -18.18 -41.34
N SER A 301 8.99 -18.87 -41.39
CA SER A 301 10.33 -18.34 -41.09
C SER A 301 10.68 -17.05 -41.81
N LYS A 302 10.36 -16.91 -43.10
CA LYS A 302 10.64 -15.68 -43.87
C LYS A 302 9.99 -14.43 -43.28
N ARG A 303 8.74 -14.54 -42.80
CA ARG A 303 7.99 -13.40 -42.25
C ARG A 303 8.51 -13.02 -40.87
N TRP A 304 8.81 -14.02 -40.05
CA TRP A 304 9.44 -13.81 -38.74
C TRP A 304 10.84 -13.25 -38.86
N LYS A 305 11.62 -13.68 -39.86
CA LYS A 305 12.92 -13.11 -40.19
C LYS A 305 12.82 -11.62 -40.49
N THR A 306 11.88 -11.21 -41.36
CA THR A 306 11.64 -9.78 -41.64
C THR A 306 11.32 -8.98 -40.38
N PHE A 307 10.47 -9.49 -39.51
CA PHE A 307 10.13 -8.82 -38.24
C PHE A 307 11.33 -8.75 -37.28
N VAL A 308 12.05 -9.86 -37.10
CA VAL A 308 13.22 -9.92 -36.19
C VAL A 308 14.36 -9.06 -36.71
N GLU A 309 14.58 -8.99 -38.02
CA GLU A 309 15.63 -8.17 -38.63
C GLU A 309 15.23 -6.69 -38.79
N SER A 310 14.00 -6.30 -38.45
CA SER A 310 13.57 -4.90 -38.44
C SER A 310 14.42 -4.05 -37.49
N GLU A 311 14.62 -2.79 -37.84
CA GLU A 311 15.35 -1.84 -36.99
C GLU A 311 14.56 -1.51 -35.70
N CYS A 312 13.24 -1.40 -35.80
CA CYS A 312 12.35 -0.99 -34.72
C CYS A 312 11.16 -1.97 -34.55
N PRO A 313 11.43 -3.24 -34.21
CA PRO A 313 10.40 -4.29 -34.11
C PRO A 313 9.31 -3.96 -33.09
N GLU A 314 9.63 -3.16 -32.06
CA GLU A 314 8.68 -2.70 -31.06
C GLU A 314 7.56 -1.79 -31.60
N LYS A 315 7.77 -1.17 -32.78
CA LYS A 315 6.77 -0.34 -33.48
C LYS A 315 6.04 -1.11 -34.57
N GLU A 316 6.50 -2.31 -34.91
CA GLU A 316 5.90 -3.12 -35.94
C GLU A 316 4.72 -3.96 -35.43
N LYS A 317 3.81 -4.28 -36.34
CA LYS A 317 2.73 -5.22 -36.03
C LYS A 317 3.27 -6.64 -36.11
N PHE A 318 3.05 -7.41 -35.04
CA PHE A 318 3.40 -8.82 -35.02
C PHE A 318 2.73 -9.60 -36.16
N PRO A 319 3.37 -10.67 -36.67
CA PRO A 319 2.78 -11.51 -37.70
C PRO A 319 1.44 -12.16 -37.31
N GLN A 320 0.56 -12.37 -38.28
CA GLN A 320 -0.64 -13.23 -38.16
C GLN A 320 -1.55 -12.91 -36.95
N GLU A 321 -1.83 -13.91 -36.12
CA GLU A 321 -2.67 -13.82 -34.92
C GLU A 321 -1.94 -13.20 -33.72
N TRP A 322 -0.60 -13.16 -33.75
CA TRP A 322 0.23 -12.63 -32.66
C TRP A 322 0.06 -11.13 -32.45
N LYS A 323 -0.46 -10.40 -33.45
CA LYS A 323 -0.85 -8.98 -33.31
C LYS A 323 -1.99 -8.74 -32.33
N ASN A 324 -2.80 -9.76 -32.04
CA ASN A 324 -3.94 -9.66 -31.13
C ASN A 324 -3.56 -9.89 -29.66
N LYS A 325 -2.27 -10.14 -29.37
CA LYS A 325 -1.77 -10.34 -28.02
C LYS A 325 -1.79 -9.05 -27.21
N SER A 326 -1.99 -9.18 -25.91
CA SER A 326 -1.95 -8.04 -24.98
C SER A 326 -0.56 -7.38 -25.01
N ALA A 327 -0.47 -6.14 -24.53
CA ALA A 327 0.79 -5.40 -24.51
C ALA A 327 1.90 -6.15 -23.74
N ILE A 328 1.57 -6.79 -22.60
CA ILE A 328 2.53 -7.55 -21.80
C ILE A 328 2.96 -8.83 -22.51
N GLN A 329 2.03 -9.51 -23.20
CA GLN A 329 2.34 -10.71 -23.98
C GLN A 329 3.25 -10.40 -25.17
N ARG A 330 2.99 -9.29 -25.88
CA ARG A 330 3.87 -8.78 -26.94
C ARG A 330 5.27 -8.47 -26.40
N LEU A 331 5.37 -7.91 -25.20
CA LEU A 331 6.64 -7.63 -24.54
C LEU A 331 7.41 -8.92 -24.18
N CYS A 332 6.72 -9.96 -23.71
CA CYS A 332 7.30 -11.30 -23.49
C CYS A 332 7.85 -11.91 -24.78
N MET A 333 7.13 -11.77 -25.89
CA MET A 333 7.57 -12.24 -27.21
C MET A 333 8.81 -11.47 -27.69
N LEU A 334 8.82 -10.13 -27.59
CA LEU A 334 9.98 -9.30 -27.94
C LEU A 334 11.20 -9.67 -27.11
N ARG A 335 11.04 -10.01 -25.82
CA ARG A 335 12.16 -10.44 -24.98
C ARG A 335 12.85 -11.69 -25.49
N ALA A 336 12.11 -12.61 -26.12
CA ALA A 336 12.68 -13.81 -26.73
C ALA A 336 13.27 -13.54 -28.12
N LEU A 337 12.59 -12.70 -28.92
CA LEU A 337 12.93 -12.44 -30.33
C LEU A 337 14.08 -11.43 -30.50
N ARG A 338 14.04 -10.31 -29.76
CA ARG A 338 14.96 -9.16 -29.86
C ARG A 338 15.29 -8.60 -28.47
N PRO A 339 16.07 -9.35 -27.65
CA PRO A 339 16.43 -8.92 -26.29
C PRO A 339 17.22 -7.60 -26.27
N ASP A 340 17.93 -7.27 -27.34
CA ASP A 340 18.67 -6.01 -27.53
C ASP A 340 17.77 -4.76 -27.60
N ARG A 341 16.50 -4.92 -27.98
CA ARG A 341 15.52 -3.81 -28.12
C ARG A 341 14.64 -3.61 -26.89
N MET A 342 14.88 -4.33 -25.80
CA MET A 342 13.98 -4.31 -24.64
C MET A 342 13.81 -2.93 -23.99
N THR A 343 14.83 -2.08 -24.01
CA THR A 343 14.73 -0.70 -23.48
C THR A 343 13.76 0.18 -24.28
N TYR A 344 13.64 -0.06 -25.59
CA TYR A 344 12.68 0.61 -26.47
C TYR A 344 11.30 -0.03 -26.36
N ALA A 345 11.24 -1.37 -26.33
CA ALA A 345 9.99 -2.11 -26.18
C ALA A 345 9.26 -1.78 -24.86
N VAL A 346 10.00 -1.68 -23.75
CA VAL A 346 9.44 -1.29 -22.45
C VAL A 346 8.97 0.16 -22.46
N ALA A 347 9.71 1.07 -23.12
CA ALA A 347 9.27 2.46 -23.27
C ALA A 347 7.99 2.58 -24.11
N ALA A 348 7.90 1.85 -25.23
CA ALA A 348 6.69 1.79 -26.05
C ALA A 348 5.51 1.19 -25.26
N PHE A 349 5.76 0.18 -24.43
CA PHE A 349 4.76 -0.39 -23.52
C PHE A 349 4.25 0.65 -22.51
N ILE A 350 5.15 1.42 -21.89
CA ILE A 350 4.79 2.48 -20.95
C ILE A 350 3.99 3.57 -21.66
N GLU A 351 4.41 4.00 -22.84
CA GLU A 351 3.69 4.99 -23.64
C GLU A 351 2.27 4.53 -24.00
N GLU A 352 2.12 3.26 -24.41
CA GLU A 352 0.80 2.67 -24.71
C GLU A 352 -0.11 2.62 -23.48
N LYS A 353 0.44 2.31 -22.30
CA LYS A 353 -0.34 2.03 -21.08
C LYS A 353 -0.57 3.23 -20.16
N LEU A 354 0.42 4.10 -20.01
CA LEU A 354 0.34 5.28 -19.14
C LEU A 354 0.27 6.59 -19.95
N GLY A 355 0.64 6.57 -21.22
CA GLY A 355 0.68 7.75 -22.09
C GLY A 355 2.09 8.30 -22.31
N SER A 356 2.23 9.12 -23.36
CA SER A 356 3.52 9.67 -23.82
C SER A 356 4.23 10.53 -22.76
N LYS A 357 3.48 11.22 -21.90
CA LYS A 357 4.01 12.05 -20.80
C LYS A 357 4.94 11.32 -19.82
N TYR A 358 4.91 9.98 -19.78
CA TYR A 358 5.77 9.17 -18.92
C TYR A 358 7.08 8.72 -19.60
N VAL A 359 7.24 9.02 -20.89
CA VAL A 359 8.40 8.64 -21.71
C VAL A 359 9.08 9.87 -22.32
N GLU A 360 8.36 10.99 -22.42
CA GLU A 360 8.88 12.30 -22.82
C GLU A 360 9.95 12.81 -21.83
N GLY A 361 11.13 13.17 -22.33
CA GLY A 361 12.27 13.67 -21.52
C GLY A 361 13.43 12.70 -21.34
N ARG A 362 13.46 11.61 -22.11
CA ARG A 362 14.68 10.84 -22.40
C ARG A 362 15.64 11.58 -23.31
#